data_AF-A0A9X3R9J1-F1
#
_entry.id   AF-A0A9X3R9J1-F1
#
_cell.length_a   1.000
_cell.length_b   1.000
_cell.length_c   1.000
_cell.angle_alpha   90.00
_cell.angle_beta   90.00
_cell.angle_gamma   90.00
#
_symmetry.space_group_name_H-M   'P 1'
#
loop_
_entity.id
_entity.type
_entity.pdbx_description
1 polymer ?
#
loop_
_entity_poly.entity_id
_entity_poly.type
_entity_poly.pdbx_seq_one_letter_code
_entity_poly.pdbx_strand_id
1 'polypeptide(L)'
;MKKLLIFGGIIIAVFVLIFVLNSQKNKDALANNPYDTDNLKQSTIDLIDDPNYQNIIIPEDLKKKIATGEPVTAYFFSPECGYCKEMTPRLSPLAEKNDIEIVKYNVLEYEKGWNDYLIQATPTMIYFEDGKEVVRVEGAISNEQIQEFFDEVVLK
;
A
#
# COMPACT_ATOMS: atom_id res chain seq x y z
N MET A 1 -40.98 1.74 -30.94
CA MET A 1 -39.73 1.36 -31.65
C MET A 1 -38.65 2.45 -31.58
N LYS A 2 -38.89 3.69 -32.03
CA LYS A 2 -37.89 4.79 -31.96
C LYS A 2 -37.37 5.10 -30.54
N LYS A 3 -38.25 5.09 -29.52
CA LYS A 3 -37.87 5.27 -28.12
C LYS A 3 -36.87 4.19 -27.64
N LEU A 4 -37.07 2.93 -28.05
CA LEU A 4 -36.20 1.81 -27.68
C LEU A 4 -34.79 1.94 -28.27
N LEU A 5 -34.67 2.45 -29.51
CA LEU A 5 -33.39 2.73 -30.16
C LEU A 5 -32.64 3.91 -29.51
N ILE A 6 -33.37 4.94 -29.08
CA ILE A 6 -32.79 6.07 -28.33
C ILE A 6 -32.24 5.59 -26.99
N PHE A 7 -33.02 4.81 -26.23
CA PHE A 7 -32.54 4.23 -24.97
C PHE A 7 -31.35 3.29 -25.17
N GLY A 8 -31.37 2.43 -26.20
CA GLY A 8 -30.23 1.57 -26.53
C GLY A 8 -28.97 2.35 -26.90
N GLY A 9 -29.11 3.43 -27.68
CA GLY A 9 -27.99 4.31 -28.04
C GLY A 9 -27.39 5.03 -26.83
N ILE A 10 -28.23 5.52 -25.90
CA ILE A 10 -27.78 6.14 -24.66
C ILE A 10 -27.01 5.13 -23.80
N ILE A 11 -27.52 3.91 -23.65
CA ILE A 11 -26.85 2.86 -22.87
C ILE A 11 -25.47 2.55 -23.45
N ILE A 12 -25.36 2.35 -24.77
CA ILE A 12 -24.08 2.09 -25.44
C ILE A 12 -23.11 3.26 -25.24
N ALA A 13 -23.58 4.50 -25.40
CA ALA A 13 -22.74 5.69 -25.19
C ALA A 13 -22.22 5.78 -23.75
N VAL A 14 -23.05 5.46 -22.75
CA VAL A 14 -22.64 5.43 -21.34
C VAL A 14 -21.59 4.35 -21.10
N PHE A 15 -21.78 3.13 -21.63
CA PHE A 15 -20.78 2.06 -21.49
C PHE A 15 -19.45 2.40 -22.17
N VAL A 16 -19.49 2.97 -23.37
CA VAL A 16 -18.28 3.44 -24.08
C VAL A 16 -17.59 4.53 -23.27
N LEU A 17 -18.33 5.50 -22.73
CA LEU A 17 -17.77 6.56 -21.90
C LEU A 17 -17.10 5.98 -20.65
N ILE A 18 -17.76 5.08 -19.92
CA ILE A 18 -17.19 4.41 -18.73
C ILE A 18 -15.91 3.65 -19.11
N PHE A 19 -15.93 2.91 -20.22
CA PHE A 19 -14.75 2.17 -20.70
C PHE A 19 -13.58 3.11 -21.01
N VAL A 20 -13.84 4.23 -21.70
CA VAL A 20 -12.81 5.24 -22.01
C VAL A 20 -12.25 5.87 -20.74
N LEU A 21 -13.12 6.23 -19.79
CA LEU A 21 -12.70 6.81 -18.51
C LEU A 21 -11.83 5.85 -17.70
N ASN A 22 -12.23 4.58 -17.59
CA ASN A 22 -11.43 3.56 -16.91
C ASN A 22 -10.10 3.32 -17.63
N SER A 23 -10.10 3.28 -18.97
CA SER A 23 -8.87 3.10 -19.74
C SER A 23 -7.90 4.28 -19.62
N GLN A 24 -8.40 5.52 -19.49
CA GLN A 24 -7.56 6.68 -19.23
C GLN A 24 -6.98 6.63 -17.82
N LYS A 25 -7.83 6.43 -16.80
CA LYS A 25 -7.39 6.33 -15.40
C LYS A 25 -6.28 5.30 -15.21
N ASN A 26 -6.43 4.11 -15.78
CA ASN A 26 -5.40 3.06 -15.67
C ASN A 26 -4.09 3.45 -16.36
N LYS A 27 -4.13 4.15 -17.50
CA LYS A 27 -2.91 4.63 -18.18
C LYS A 27 -2.17 5.67 -17.35
N ASP A 28 -2.90 6.61 -16.77
CA ASP A 28 -2.32 7.67 -15.95
C ASP A 28 -1.71 7.12 -14.66
N ALA A 29 -2.39 6.18 -14.00
CA ALA A 29 -1.90 5.51 -12.81
C ALA A 29 -0.61 4.71 -13.08
N LEU A 30 -0.53 4.02 -14.22
CA LEU A 30 0.68 3.28 -14.61
C LEU A 30 1.85 4.21 -14.97
N ALA A 31 1.60 5.37 -15.58
CA ALA A 31 2.67 6.27 -16.02
C ALA A 31 3.53 6.83 -14.88
N ASN A 32 2.97 6.98 -13.67
CA ASN A 32 3.67 7.53 -12.50
C ASN A 32 3.59 6.59 -11.30
N ASN A 33 3.53 5.27 -11.55
CA ASN A 33 3.39 4.30 -10.47
C ASN A 33 4.71 4.21 -9.64
N PRO A 34 4.62 3.99 -8.32
CA PRO A 34 5.80 3.94 -7.44
C PRO A 34 6.48 2.56 -7.41
N TYR A 35 6.11 1.64 -8.29
CA TYR A 35 6.66 0.29 -8.38
C TYR A 35 7.73 0.24 -9.49
N ASP A 36 8.55 -0.81 -9.48
CA ASP A 36 9.57 -1.04 -10.53
C ASP A 36 9.00 -1.79 -11.75
N THR A 37 7.67 -1.85 -11.89
CA THR A 37 6.96 -2.60 -12.93
C THR A 37 5.61 -1.97 -13.27
N ASP A 38 5.24 -2.02 -14.55
CA ASP A 38 3.91 -1.61 -15.03
C ASP A 38 2.90 -2.76 -15.04
N ASN A 39 3.35 -3.99 -14.76
CA ASN A 39 2.48 -5.17 -14.73
C ASN A 39 1.90 -5.39 -13.33
N LEU A 40 1.13 -4.40 -12.86
CA LEU A 40 0.52 -4.40 -11.54
C LEU A 40 -0.83 -5.11 -11.53
N LYS A 41 -1.18 -5.74 -10.42
CA LYS A 41 -2.55 -6.25 -10.23
C LYS A 41 -3.51 -5.08 -10.09
N GLN A 42 -4.74 -5.25 -10.57
CA GLN A 42 -5.75 -4.18 -10.53
C GLN A 42 -6.01 -3.69 -9.10
N SER A 43 -6.00 -4.59 -8.11
CA SER A 43 -6.14 -4.23 -6.69
C SER A 43 -5.03 -3.29 -6.20
N THR A 44 -3.83 -3.37 -6.78
CA THR A 44 -2.73 -2.43 -6.52
C THR A 44 -2.94 -1.11 -7.27
N ILE A 45 -3.32 -1.17 -8.55
CA ILE A 45 -3.61 0.02 -9.37
C ILE A 45 -4.67 0.91 -8.70
N ASP A 46 -5.69 0.30 -8.12
CA ASP A 46 -6.78 1.00 -7.44
C ASP A 46 -6.32 1.82 -6.21
N LEU A 47 -5.14 1.52 -5.65
CA LEU A 47 -4.57 2.20 -4.48
C LEU A 47 -3.44 3.19 -4.79
N ILE A 48 -2.96 3.29 -6.04
CA ILE A 48 -1.82 4.15 -6.40
C ILE A 48 -2.04 5.60 -5.96
N ASP A 49 -3.25 6.12 -6.18
CA ASP A 49 -3.63 7.49 -5.85
C ASP A 49 -4.18 7.66 -4.42
N ASP A 50 -4.23 6.60 -3.60
CA ASP A 50 -4.73 6.68 -2.23
C ASP A 50 -3.67 7.29 -1.30
N PRO A 51 -3.93 8.43 -0.64
CA PRO A 51 -2.95 9.09 0.22
C PRO A 51 -2.48 8.21 1.40
N ASN A 52 -3.27 7.21 1.81
CA ASN A 52 -2.90 6.32 2.89
C ASN A 52 -1.87 5.26 2.45
N TYR A 53 -1.71 4.98 1.15
CA TYR A 53 -0.81 3.95 0.62
C TYR A 53 0.45 4.53 -0.03
N GLN A 54 0.80 5.77 0.30
CA GLN A 54 2.03 6.42 -0.17
C GLN A 54 3.28 5.88 0.55
N ASN A 55 4.46 6.26 0.05
CA ASN A 55 5.78 5.78 0.49
C ASN A 55 5.99 4.28 0.25
N ILE A 56 5.62 3.81 -0.96
CA ILE A 56 5.90 2.44 -1.40
C ILE A 56 7.41 2.24 -1.50
N ILE A 57 7.91 1.11 -1.01
CA ILE A 57 9.31 0.72 -1.14
C ILE A 57 9.44 -0.58 -1.91
N ILE A 58 10.36 -0.59 -2.88
CA ILE A 58 10.69 -1.78 -3.65
C ILE A 58 11.67 -2.68 -2.88
N PRO A 59 11.79 -3.98 -3.22
CA PRO A 59 12.55 -4.93 -2.41
C PRO A 59 14.03 -4.58 -2.23
N GLU A 60 14.69 -4.15 -3.30
CA GLU A 60 16.12 -3.79 -3.25
C GLU A 60 16.37 -2.54 -2.41
N ASP A 61 15.47 -1.56 -2.47
CA ASP A 61 15.57 -0.34 -1.67
C ASP A 61 15.33 -0.60 -0.19
N LEU A 62 14.37 -1.47 0.17
CA LEU A 62 14.18 -1.86 1.57
C LEU A 62 15.41 -2.57 2.12
N LYS A 63 15.97 -3.53 1.37
CA LYS A 63 17.21 -4.23 1.76
C LYS A 63 18.36 -3.24 1.95
N LYS A 64 18.53 -2.30 1.02
CA LYS A 64 19.55 -1.25 1.10
C LYS A 64 19.34 -0.34 2.31
N LYS A 65 18.11 0.11 2.57
CA LYS A 65 17.77 0.99 3.70
C LYS A 65 18.05 0.29 5.03
N ILE A 66 17.68 -0.98 5.17
CA ILE A 66 18.03 -1.79 6.36
C ILE A 66 19.56 -1.90 6.49
N ALA A 67 20.27 -2.17 5.39
CA ALA A 67 21.72 -2.37 5.42
C ALA A 67 22.52 -1.10 5.78
N THR A 68 21.94 0.11 5.73
CA THR A 68 22.63 1.32 6.22
C THR A 68 22.77 1.34 7.74
N GLY A 69 21.92 0.58 8.45
CA GLY A 69 21.84 0.59 9.91
C GLY A 69 20.95 1.70 10.48
N GLU A 70 20.48 2.63 9.65
CA GLU A 70 19.53 3.67 10.08
C GLU A 70 18.18 3.04 10.47
N PRO A 71 17.45 3.63 11.43
CA PRO A 71 16.10 3.22 11.76
C PRO A 71 15.16 3.14 10.55
N VAL A 72 14.43 2.03 10.42
CA VAL A 72 13.41 1.85 9.38
C VAL A 72 12.17 1.20 9.97
N THR A 73 11.03 1.89 9.85
CA THR A 73 9.72 1.28 10.10
C THR A 73 9.12 0.81 8.77
N ALA A 74 9.03 -0.50 8.57
CA ALA A 74 8.45 -1.10 7.38
C ALA A 74 7.06 -1.69 7.67
N TYR A 75 6.08 -1.35 6.83
CA TYR A 75 4.71 -1.86 6.90
C TYR A 75 4.43 -2.76 5.69
N PHE A 76 4.25 -4.06 5.95
CA PHE A 76 3.95 -5.08 4.96
C PHE A 76 2.44 -5.22 4.82
N PHE A 77 1.94 -4.99 3.60
CA PHE A 77 0.52 -4.98 3.31
C PHE A 77 0.20 -5.68 1.98
N SER A 78 -1.09 -5.97 1.78
CA SER A 78 -1.64 -6.36 0.48
C SER A 78 -2.93 -5.58 0.24
N PRO A 79 -3.21 -5.11 -0.99
CA PRO A 79 -4.48 -4.47 -1.33
C PRO A 79 -5.68 -5.43 -1.29
N GLU A 80 -5.44 -6.74 -1.17
CA GLU A 80 -6.49 -7.77 -1.07
C GLU A 80 -6.76 -8.18 0.38
N CYS A 81 -6.03 -7.61 1.33
CA CYS A 81 -6.16 -7.88 2.75
C CYS A 81 -7.17 -6.93 3.41
N GLY A 82 -8.28 -7.48 3.93
CA GLY A 82 -9.33 -6.70 4.60
C GLY A 82 -8.82 -5.91 5.81
N TYR A 83 -8.03 -6.54 6.67
CA TYR A 83 -7.42 -5.90 7.84
C TYR A 83 -6.46 -4.76 7.48
N CYS A 84 -5.80 -4.85 6.32
CA CYS A 84 -4.92 -3.81 5.80
C CYS A 84 -5.75 -2.59 5.39
N LYS A 85 -6.91 -2.81 4.76
CA LYS A 85 -7.86 -1.75 4.41
C LYS A 85 -8.42 -1.02 5.63
N GLU A 86 -8.53 -1.70 6.78
CA GLU A 86 -8.97 -1.09 8.04
C GLU A 86 -7.84 -0.38 8.81
N MET A 87 -6.63 -0.93 8.80
CA MET A 87 -5.50 -0.40 9.58
C MET A 87 -4.77 0.74 8.86
N THR A 88 -4.54 0.63 7.56
CA THR A 88 -3.73 1.62 6.80
C THR A 88 -4.27 3.05 6.93
N PRO A 89 -5.60 3.30 6.83
CA PRO A 89 -6.16 4.65 7.01
C PRO A 89 -6.09 5.20 8.44
N ARG A 90 -5.71 4.38 9.42
CA ARG A 90 -5.44 4.81 10.80
C ARG A 90 -3.95 5.01 11.03
N LEU A 91 -3.13 4.10 10.50
CA LEU A 91 -1.68 4.13 10.63
C LEU A 91 -1.08 5.35 9.93
N SER A 92 -1.43 5.59 8.66
CA SER A 92 -0.77 6.64 7.86
C SER A 92 -0.97 8.05 8.42
N PRO A 93 -2.20 8.48 8.80
CA PRO A 93 -2.37 9.81 9.42
C PRO A 93 -1.73 9.94 10.80
N LEU A 94 -1.67 8.86 11.59
CA LEU A 94 -0.97 8.87 12.87
C LEU A 94 0.54 9.00 12.69
N ALA A 95 1.12 8.31 11.70
CA ALA A 95 2.53 8.44 11.37
C ALA A 95 2.87 9.87 10.91
N GLU A 96 2.07 10.42 10.00
CA GLU A 96 2.23 11.80 9.51
C GLU A 96 2.13 12.82 10.65
N LYS A 97 1.15 12.68 11.53
CA LYS A 97 0.98 13.57 12.70
C LYS A 97 2.20 13.57 13.63
N ASN A 98 2.87 12.42 13.77
CA ASN A 98 4.03 12.26 14.64
C ASN A 98 5.37 12.44 13.90
N ASP A 99 5.35 12.86 12.63
CA ASP A 99 6.55 13.00 11.77
C ASP A 99 7.37 11.69 11.65
N ILE A 100 6.66 10.56 11.61
CA ILE A 100 7.25 9.23 11.51
C ILE A 100 7.20 8.75 10.07
N GLU A 101 8.36 8.44 9.51
CA GLU A 101 8.45 7.80 8.20
C GLU A 101 8.13 6.30 8.31
N ILE A 102 7.11 5.85 7.56
CA ILE A 102 6.80 4.42 7.38
C ILE A 102 6.90 4.07 5.90
N VAL A 103 7.79 3.15 5.57
CA VAL A 103 7.91 2.60 4.22
C VAL A 103 6.93 1.43 4.05
N LYS A 104 6.23 1.38 2.92
CA LYS A 104 5.16 0.40 2.68
C LYS A 104 5.59 -0.65 1.65
N TYR A 105 5.60 -1.90 2.06
CA TYR A 105 5.98 -3.02 1.23
C TYR A 105 4.74 -3.81 0.80
N ASN A 106 4.43 -3.80 -0.49
CA ASN A 106 3.30 -4.53 -1.04
C ASN A 106 3.69 -5.98 -1.35
N VAL A 107 3.31 -6.92 -0.47
CA VAL A 107 3.66 -8.34 -0.62
C VAL A 107 2.87 -9.05 -1.74
N LEU A 108 1.85 -8.40 -2.31
CA LEU A 108 1.11 -8.92 -3.46
C LEU A 108 1.88 -8.73 -4.78
N GLU A 109 2.61 -7.61 -4.91
CA GLU A 109 3.46 -7.35 -6.07
C GLU A 109 4.87 -7.93 -5.87
N TYR A 110 5.34 -7.98 -4.62
CA TYR A 110 6.68 -8.45 -4.28
C TYR A 110 6.66 -9.70 -3.39
N GLU A 111 6.18 -10.82 -3.96
CA GLU A 111 5.93 -12.08 -3.23
C GLU A 111 7.14 -12.65 -2.47
N LYS A 112 8.37 -12.34 -2.88
CA LYS A 112 9.57 -12.77 -2.12
C LYS A 112 9.59 -12.23 -0.69
N GLY A 113 8.93 -11.10 -0.44
CA GLY A 113 8.85 -10.48 0.89
C GLY A 113 8.23 -11.40 1.95
N TRP A 114 7.35 -12.32 1.55
CA TRP A 114 6.80 -13.34 2.45
C TRP A 114 7.91 -14.18 3.11
N ASN A 115 8.88 -14.62 2.32
CA ASN A 115 9.98 -15.45 2.81
C ASN A 115 11.14 -14.62 3.35
N ASP A 116 11.52 -13.54 2.65
CA ASP A 116 12.67 -12.69 3.00
C ASP A 116 12.53 -12.07 4.39
N TYR A 117 11.31 -11.72 4.81
CA TYR A 117 11.01 -11.08 6.10
C TYR A 117 10.15 -11.95 7.02
N LEU A 118 9.98 -13.25 6.71
CA LEU A 118 9.18 -14.18 7.50
C LEU A 118 7.77 -13.65 7.80
N ILE A 119 7.11 -13.06 6.80
CA ILE A 119 5.74 -12.55 6.96
C ILE A 119 4.80 -13.76 6.95
N GLN A 120 3.96 -13.89 7.98
CA GLN A 120 2.95 -14.96 8.05
C GLN A 120 1.56 -14.48 7.66
N ALA A 121 1.27 -13.21 7.93
CA ALA A 121 0.02 -12.55 7.59
C ALA A 121 0.25 -11.05 7.36
N THR A 122 -0.68 -10.42 6.65
CA THR A 122 -0.76 -8.97 6.55
C THR A 122 -1.98 -8.45 7.32
N PRO A 123 -1.90 -7.25 7.93
CA PRO A 123 -0.74 -6.38 7.96
C PRO A 123 0.34 -6.88 8.94
N THR A 124 1.60 -6.57 8.66
CA THR A 124 2.71 -6.76 9.61
C THR A 124 3.58 -5.52 9.58
N MET A 125 3.96 -4.99 10.74
CA MET A 125 4.87 -3.86 10.88
C MET A 125 6.15 -4.30 11.57
N ILE A 126 7.29 -3.94 11.00
CA ILE A 126 8.62 -4.31 11.51
C ILE A 126 9.45 -3.05 11.66
N TYR A 127 10.04 -2.87 12.83
CA TYR A 127 11.07 -1.86 13.08
C TYR A 127 12.44 -2.50 12.97
N PHE A 128 13.27 -1.92 12.10
CA PHE A 128 14.67 -2.28 11.92
C PHE A 128 15.57 -1.18 12.46
N GLU A 129 16.67 -1.58 13.08
CA GLU A 129 17.74 -0.71 13.56
C GLU A 129 19.05 -1.50 13.56
N ASP A 130 20.18 -0.85 13.27
CA ASP A 130 21.49 -1.51 13.13
C ASP A 130 21.46 -2.70 12.14
N GLY A 131 20.59 -2.60 11.13
CA GLY A 131 20.40 -3.61 10.10
C GLY A 131 19.72 -4.89 10.57
N LYS A 132 19.03 -4.86 11.71
CA LYS A 132 18.35 -6.02 12.31
C LYS A 132 16.91 -5.69 12.65
N GLU A 133 16.06 -6.72 12.62
CA GLU A 133 14.72 -6.64 13.19
C GLU A 133 14.81 -6.50 14.72
N VAL A 134 14.21 -5.44 15.26
CA VAL A 134 14.19 -5.17 16.71
C VAL A 134 12.80 -5.44 17.29
N VAL A 135 11.75 -4.97 16.60
CA VAL A 135 10.36 -5.14 17.03
C VAL A 135 9.48 -5.50 15.83
N ARG A 136 8.53 -6.40 16.05
CA ARG A 136 7.50 -6.81 15.09
C ARG A 136 6.13 -6.72 15.72
N VAL A 137 5.17 -6.23 14.94
CA VAL A 137 3.75 -6.22 15.25
C VAL A 137 3.01 -6.92 14.11
N GLU A 138 2.34 -8.02 14.43
CA GLU A 138 1.57 -8.80 13.46
C GLU A 138 0.07 -8.56 13.62
N GLY A 139 -0.64 -8.44 12.50
CA GLY A 139 -2.08 -8.21 12.46
C GLY A 139 -2.47 -6.75 12.65
N ALA A 140 -3.78 -6.49 12.48
CA ALA A 140 -4.33 -5.16 12.71
C ALA A 140 -4.46 -4.89 14.22
N ILE A 141 -3.98 -3.72 14.64
CA ILE A 141 -3.97 -3.26 16.02
C ILE A 141 -4.77 -1.96 16.22
N SER A 142 -5.11 -1.61 17.46
CA SER A 142 -5.87 -0.39 17.81
C SER A 142 -5.04 0.88 17.60
N ASN A 143 -5.69 2.05 17.62
CA ASN A 143 -4.97 3.32 17.54
C ASN A 143 -4.07 3.54 18.77
N GLU A 144 -4.48 3.08 19.96
CA GLU A 144 -3.64 3.17 21.15
C GLU A 144 -2.38 2.34 20.96
N GLN A 145 -2.49 1.12 20.45
CA GLN A 145 -1.34 0.25 20.19
C GLN A 145 -0.41 0.80 19.10
N ILE A 146 -0.95 1.49 18.08
CA ILE A 146 -0.12 2.15 17.06
C ILE A 146 0.68 3.28 17.72
N GLN A 147 0.03 4.10 18.55
CA GLN A 147 0.71 5.18 19.26
C GLN A 147 1.74 4.65 20.25
N GLU A 148 1.42 3.59 20.99
CA GLU A 148 2.36 2.92 21.89
C GLU A 148 3.58 2.39 21.14
N PHE A 149 3.40 1.77 19.97
CA PHE A 149 4.52 1.36 19.12
C PHE A 149 5.39 2.56 18.68
N PHE A 150 4.78 3.68 18.32
CA PHE A 150 5.54 4.89 17.97
C PHE A 150 6.34 5.45 19.14
N ASP A 151 5.70 5.62 20.29
CA ASP A 151 6.31 6.22 21.48
C ASP A 151 7.41 5.32 22.06
N GLU A 152 7.17 4.01 22.09
CA GLU A 152 8.05 3.03 22.74
C GLU A 152 9.03 2.34 21.78
N VAL A 153 9.01 2.63 20.48
CA VAL A 153 9.94 1.97 19.55
C VAL A 153 10.57 2.98 18.62
N VAL A 154 9.78 3.84 17.99
CA VAL A 154 10.25 4.68 16.88
C VAL A 154 10.79 6.03 17.35
N LEU A 155 10.17 6.66 18.35
CA LEU A 155 10.51 8.01 18.84
C LEU A 155 11.47 8.01 20.04
N LYS A 156 12.06 6.86 20.35
CA LYS A 156 12.93 6.67 21.52
C LYS A 156 14.19 7.54 21.50
#